data_AF-A0A970NEW7-F1
#
_entry.id   AF-A0A970NEW7-F1
#
_cell.length_a   1.000
_cell.length_b   1.000
_cell.length_c   1.000
_cell.angle_alpha   90.00
_cell.angle_beta   90.00
_cell.angle_gamma   90.00
#
_symmetry.space_group_name_H-M   'P 1'
#
loop_
_entity.id
_entity.type
_entity.pdbx_description
1 polymer ?
#
loop_
_entity_poly.entity_id
_entity_poly.type
_entity_poly.pdbx_seq_one_letter_code
_entity_poly.pdbx_strand_id
1 'polypeptide(L)'
;MLGDERKGPASVKPGGKPLISPQEVHDFGIEVVVEHMEQDGYQDFKVCNLLNTDPQIRAVKDGQTINVIVRTAMFPGHAQLVQRDSVQHALDNARSKGELCCFAGVELYRACTPNEMKTPRPLREVGGTGFYIYYGGLQELIIWQ
;
A
#
# COMPACT_ATOMS: atom_id res chain seq x y z
N MET A 1 -50.76 -15.66 -27.62
CA MET A 1 -49.31 -15.96 -27.62
C MET A 1 -48.61 -14.85 -26.86
N LEU A 2 -47.97 -15.18 -25.74
CA LEU A 2 -47.33 -14.23 -24.82
C LEU A 2 -46.05 -13.66 -25.44
N GLY A 3 -45.92 -12.33 -25.47
CA GLY A 3 -44.66 -11.64 -25.73
C GLY A 3 -43.87 -11.54 -24.41
N ASP A 4 -42.70 -12.17 -24.37
CA ASP A 4 -41.75 -12.11 -23.27
C ASP A 4 -40.60 -11.17 -23.66
N GLU A 5 -40.79 -9.86 -23.41
CA GLU A 5 -39.71 -8.88 -23.45
C GLU A 5 -38.87 -9.03 -22.18
N ARG A 6 -37.79 -9.83 -22.26
CA ARG A 6 -36.79 -9.93 -21.21
C ARG A 6 -36.09 -8.58 -21.03
N LYS A 7 -36.55 -7.80 -20.05
CA LYS A 7 -35.80 -6.65 -19.52
C LYS A 7 -34.47 -7.17 -18.97
N GLY A 8 -33.36 -6.79 -19.62
CA GLY A 8 -32.01 -7.06 -19.14
C GLY A 8 -31.78 -6.46 -17.74
N PRO A 9 -30.87 -7.03 -16.93
CA PRO A 9 -30.65 -6.56 -15.57
C PRO A 9 -30.17 -5.11 -15.59
N ALA A 10 -30.86 -4.28 -14.80
CA ALA A 10 -30.52 -2.88 -14.60
C ALA A 10 -29.05 -2.75 -14.17
N SER A 11 -28.27 -1.94 -14.91
CA SER A 11 -26.91 -1.58 -14.52
C SER A 11 -26.94 -0.86 -13.18
N VAL A 12 -26.49 -1.55 -12.13
CA VAL A 12 -26.25 -0.95 -10.81
C VAL A 12 -25.07 0.02 -10.97
N LYS A 13 -25.33 1.32 -10.89
CA LYS A 13 -24.27 2.33 -10.77
C LYS A 13 -23.65 2.19 -9.38
N PRO A 14 -22.34 1.92 -9.24
CA PRO A 14 -21.71 1.84 -7.92
C PRO A 14 -21.57 3.27 -7.37
N GLY A 15 -22.59 3.74 -6.65
CA GLY A 15 -22.65 5.07 -6.01
C GLY A 15 -22.08 5.13 -4.59
N GLY A 16 -21.19 4.21 -4.20
CA GLY A 16 -20.58 4.21 -2.87
C GLY A 16 -19.20 4.87 -2.88
N LYS A 17 -19.00 5.94 -2.08
CA LYS A 17 -17.65 6.43 -1.77
C LYS A 17 -16.79 5.27 -1.22
N PRO A 18 -15.50 5.17 -1.58
CA PRO A 18 -14.58 4.26 -0.90
C PRO A 18 -14.62 4.57 0.61
N LEU A 19 -14.83 3.55 1.44
CA LEU A 19 -14.96 3.73 2.90
C LEU A 19 -13.65 3.84 3.65
N ILE A 20 -12.55 3.61 2.94
CA ILE A 20 -11.21 3.96 3.34
C ILE A 20 -10.67 4.87 2.24
N SER A 21 -10.21 6.04 2.64
CA SER A 21 -9.55 6.97 1.74
C SER A 21 -8.21 6.39 1.28
N PRO A 22 -7.68 6.83 0.13
CA PRO A 22 -6.32 6.47 -0.28
C PRO A 22 -5.28 6.78 0.79
N GLN A 23 -5.51 7.82 1.59
CA GLN A 23 -4.64 8.21 2.71
C GLN A 23 -4.69 7.18 3.84
N GLU A 24 -5.88 6.76 4.29
CA GLU A 24 -6.00 5.73 5.33
C GLU A 24 -5.42 4.37 4.89
N VAL A 25 -5.55 4.01 3.60
CA VAL A 25 -4.88 2.81 3.05
C VAL A 25 -3.36 2.95 3.15
N HIS A 26 -2.84 4.13 2.84
CA HIS A 26 -1.41 4.41 2.88
C HIS A 26 -0.86 4.42 4.30
N ASP A 27 -1.55 5.09 5.23
CA ASP A 27 -1.22 5.11 6.65
C ASP A 27 -1.12 3.68 7.21
N PHE A 28 -2.13 2.84 6.91
CA PHE A 28 -2.13 1.44 7.33
C PHE A 28 -0.93 0.65 6.78
N GLY A 29 -0.56 0.86 5.52
CA GLY A 29 0.61 0.20 4.97
C GLY A 29 1.92 0.66 5.60
N ILE A 30 2.03 1.93 6.00
CA ILE A 30 3.18 2.43 6.76
C ILE A 30 3.26 1.74 8.12
N GLU A 31 2.14 1.63 8.84
CA GLU A 31 2.07 0.93 10.14
C GLU A 31 2.57 -0.52 10.01
N VAL A 32 2.07 -1.27 9.02
CA VAL A 32 2.53 -2.64 8.75
C VAL A 32 4.04 -2.71 8.55
N VAL A 33 4.61 -1.79 7.76
CA VAL A 33 6.06 -1.77 7.49
C VAL A 33 6.85 -1.42 8.75
N VAL A 34 6.42 -0.42 9.52
CA VAL A 34 7.07 -0.03 10.78
C VAL A 34 7.07 -1.20 11.77
N GLU A 35 5.94 -1.87 11.98
CA GLU A 35 5.84 -3.03 12.88
C GLU A 35 6.83 -4.15 12.51
N HIS A 36 6.94 -4.47 11.21
CA HIS A 36 7.91 -5.48 10.76
C HIS A 36 9.36 -4.99 10.93
N MET A 37 9.64 -3.71 10.67
CA MET A 37 10.96 -3.13 10.89
C MET A 37 11.34 -3.13 12.38
N GLU A 38 10.42 -2.82 13.28
CA GLU A 38 10.67 -2.91 14.72
C GLU A 38 11.02 -4.35 15.15
N GLN A 39 10.29 -5.33 14.65
CA GLN A 39 10.56 -6.76 14.89
C GLN A 39 11.94 -7.18 14.33
N ASP A 40 12.35 -6.59 13.20
CA ASP A 40 13.65 -6.80 12.60
C ASP A 40 14.78 -6.01 13.29
N GLY A 41 14.50 -5.25 14.36
CA GLY A 41 15.49 -4.53 15.16
C GLY A 41 15.87 -3.15 14.65
N TYR A 42 15.08 -2.56 13.75
CA TYR A 42 15.20 -1.14 13.41
C TYR A 42 14.71 -0.24 14.55
N GLN A 43 15.28 0.96 14.65
CA GLN A 43 15.05 1.94 15.71
C GLN A 43 15.04 3.37 15.13
N ASP A 44 14.80 4.38 15.96
CA ASP A 44 14.86 5.81 15.62
C ASP A 44 13.96 6.20 14.41
N PHE A 45 12.75 5.67 14.37
CA PHE A 45 11.79 5.91 13.29
C PHE A 45 11.39 7.39 13.18
N LYS A 46 11.44 7.91 11.95
CA LYS A 46 10.77 9.14 11.52
C LYS A 46 9.84 8.79 10.38
N VAL A 47 8.55 9.08 10.58
CA VAL A 47 7.48 8.73 9.64
C VAL A 47 6.90 9.99 9.00
N CYS A 48 6.79 9.99 7.67
CA CYS A 48 6.07 10.95 6.87
C CYS A 48 4.98 10.18 6.11
N ASN A 49 3.72 10.42 6.46
CA ASN A 49 2.60 9.70 5.88
C ASN A 49 1.96 10.40 4.68
N LEU A 50 2.60 11.44 4.13
CA LEU A 50 2.05 12.14 2.97
C LEU A 50 2.23 11.30 1.70
N LEU A 51 1.12 10.98 1.03
CA LEU A 51 1.06 10.15 -0.19
C LEU A 51 2.04 10.53 -1.32
N ASN A 52 2.48 11.79 -1.36
CA ASN A 52 3.33 12.35 -2.42
C ASN A 52 4.71 12.79 -1.91
N THR A 53 5.13 12.33 -0.73
CA THR A 53 6.41 12.70 -0.13
C THR A 53 7.22 11.46 0.16
N ASP A 54 8.37 11.34 -0.49
CA ASP A 54 9.30 10.22 -0.31
C ASP A 54 10.59 10.71 0.40
N PRO A 55 11.20 9.87 1.25
CA PRO A 55 10.71 8.57 1.74
C PRO A 55 9.60 8.73 2.79
N GLN A 56 8.81 7.66 2.99
CA GLN A 56 7.80 7.63 4.05
C GLN A 56 8.39 7.29 5.41
N ILE A 57 9.45 6.49 5.46
CA ILE A 57 10.07 6.06 6.72
C ILE A 57 11.57 6.33 6.64
N ARG A 58 12.14 6.84 7.72
CA ARG A 58 13.58 6.82 7.98
C ARG A 58 13.82 6.13 9.31
N ALA A 59 14.73 5.18 9.36
CA ALA A 59 15.06 4.42 10.57
C ALA A 59 16.56 4.10 10.60
N VAL A 60 17.02 3.53 11.71
CA VAL A 60 18.41 3.10 11.92
C VAL A 60 18.44 1.66 12.38
N LYS A 61 19.35 0.86 11.84
CA LYS A 61 19.67 -0.49 12.33
C LYS A 61 21.17 -0.70 12.24
N ASP A 62 21.79 -1.16 13.33
CA ASP A 62 23.23 -1.44 13.41
C ASP A 62 24.11 -0.26 12.95
N GLY A 63 23.68 0.98 13.25
CA GLY A 63 24.36 2.22 12.83
C GLY A 63 24.13 2.63 11.37
N GLN A 64 23.48 1.79 10.56
CA GLN A 64 23.10 2.10 9.19
C GLN A 64 21.73 2.80 9.18
N THR A 65 21.69 4.00 8.60
CA THR A 65 20.39 4.64 8.30
C THR A 65 19.80 4.02 7.04
N ILE A 66 18.49 3.74 7.09
CA ILE A 66 17.68 3.32 5.96
C ILE A 66 16.54 4.32 5.73
N ASN A 67 16.25 4.59 4.46
CA ASN A 67 15.10 5.36 3.99
C ASN A 67 14.18 4.42 3.22
N VAL A 68 12.90 4.32 3.59
CA VAL A 68 11.95 3.39 2.97
C VAL A 68 10.83 4.15 2.28
N ILE A 69 10.64 3.83 1.00
CA ILE A 69 9.53 4.27 0.18
C ILE A 69 8.43 3.22 0.28
N VAL A 70 7.30 3.58 0.85
CA VAL A 70 6.15 2.69 1.07
C VAL A 70 5.09 2.96 0.01
N ARG A 71 4.60 1.89 -0.63
CA ARG A 71 3.41 1.95 -1.48
C ARG A 71 2.42 0.90 -1.03
N THR A 72 1.16 1.30 -0.96
CA THR A 72 0.07 0.44 -0.49
C THR A 72 -1.04 0.40 -1.53
N ALA A 73 -1.50 -0.80 -1.85
CA ALA A 73 -2.57 -1.00 -2.82
C ALA A 73 -3.59 -2.01 -2.30
N MET A 74 -4.84 -1.84 -2.70
CA MET A 74 -5.90 -2.83 -2.47
C MET A 74 -6.15 -3.60 -3.76
N PHE A 75 -6.28 -4.93 -3.67
CA PHE A 75 -6.61 -5.78 -4.80
C PHE A 75 -7.88 -5.28 -5.53
N PRO A 76 -7.91 -5.24 -6.88
CA PRO A 76 -6.95 -5.82 -7.83
C PRO A 76 -5.75 -4.93 -8.18
N GLY A 77 -5.54 -3.82 -7.45
CA GLY A 77 -4.34 -3.00 -7.61
C GLY A 77 -3.08 -3.67 -7.01
N HIS A 78 -1.92 -3.24 -7.49
CA HIS A 78 -0.62 -3.71 -7.03
C HIS A 78 0.20 -2.56 -6.45
N ALA A 79 0.93 -2.84 -5.38
CA ALA A 79 1.86 -1.88 -4.80
C ALA A 79 3.13 -1.81 -5.68
N GLN A 80 3.23 -0.76 -6.49
CA GLN A 80 4.33 -0.61 -7.44
C GLN A 80 5.16 0.63 -7.14
N LEU A 81 6.48 0.49 -7.24
CA LEU A 81 7.39 1.62 -7.28
C LEU A 81 7.29 2.29 -8.65
N VAL A 82 6.53 3.38 -8.73
CA VAL A 82 6.51 4.24 -9.91
C VAL A 82 7.65 5.24 -9.79
N GLN A 83 8.53 5.29 -10.79
CA GLN A 83 9.62 6.26 -10.80
C GLN A 83 9.04 7.68 -10.92
N ARG A 84 9.31 8.50 -9.92
CA ARG A 84 8.89 9.90 -9.78
C ARG A 84 10.09 10.71 -9.34
N ASP A 85 10.04 12.02 -9.55
CA ASP A 85 11.10 12.94 -9.09
C ASP A 85 11.35 12.82 -7.58
N SER A 86 10.30 12.58 -6.78
CA SER A 86 10.40 12.35 -5.34
C SER A 86 11.20 11.10 -4.99
N VAL A 87 11.01 10.00 -5.72
CA VAL A 87 11.74 8.74 -5.56
C VAL A 87 13.21 8.93 -5.91
N GLN A 88 13.49 9.59 -7.05
CA GLN A 88 14.87 9.86 -7.47
C GLN A 88 15.59 10.77 -6.47
N HIS A 89 14.91 11.82 -6.01
CA HIS A 89 15.47 12.73 -5.00
C HIS A 89 15.73 12.02 -3.66
N ALA A 90 14.85 11.12 -3.22
CA ALA A 90 15.08 10.31 -2.03
C ALA A 90 16.32 9.40 -2.19
N LEU A 91 16.47 8.77 -3.34
CA LEU A 91 17.63 7.93 -3.68
C LEU A 91 18.94 8.72 -3.69
N ASP A 92 18.98 9.85 -4.40
CA ASP A 92 20.19 10.69 -4.51
C ASP A 92 20.61 11.25 -3.14
N ASN A 93 19.63 11.66 -2.33
CA ASN A 93 19.88 12.15 -0.98
C ASN A 93 20.44 11.06 -0.06
N ALA A 94 19.83 9.86 -0.06
CA ALA A 94 20.32 8.74 0.72
C ALA A 94 21.77 8.40 0.32
N ARG A 95 22.03 8.30 -0.98
CA ARG A 95 23.38 8.05 -1.53
C ARG A 95 24.40 9.09 -1.08
N SER A 96 24.06 10.38 -1.16
CA SER A 96 24.98 11.47 -0.78
C SER A 96 25.44 11.40 0.69
N LYS A 97 24.68 10.69 1.53
CA LYS A 97 24.90 10.53 2.98
C LYS A 97 25.40 9.13 3.36
N GLY A 98 25.57 8.22 2.39
CA GLY A 98 25.89 6.82 2.68
C GLY A 98 24.75 6.06 3.36
N GLU A 99 23.50 6.50 3.18
CA GLU A 99 22.30 5.86 3.71
C GLU A 99 21.72 4.88 2.68
N LEU A 100 21.01 3.85 3.14
CA LEU A 100 20.29 2.93 2.26
C LEU A 100 18.95 3.54 1.83
N CYS A 101 18.48 3.16 0.65
CA CYS A 101 17.14 3.48 0.19
C CYS A 101 16.45 2.19 -0.28
N CYS A 102 15.27 1.91 0.28
CA CYS A 102 14.53 0.69 0.03
C CYS A 102 13.09 1.00 -0.40
N PHE A 103 12.46 0.03 -1.04
CA PHE A 103 11.05 0.00 -1.38
C PHE A 103 10.32 -1.06 -0.54
N ALA A 104 9.13 -0.71 -0.08
CA ALA A 104 8.21 -1.61 0.60
C ALA A 104 6.84 -1.55 -0.08
N GLY A 105 6.43 -2.67 -0.69
CA GLY A 105 5.10 -2.84 -1.26
C GLY A 105 4.18 -3.59 -0.28
N VAL A 106 3.04 -2.99 0.06
CA VAL A 106 2.00 -3.61 0.90
C VAL A 106 0.73 -3.79 0.09
N GLU A 107 0.26 -5.02 -0.03
CA GLU A 107 -0.98 -5.34 -0.73
C GLU A 107 -2.06 -5.81 0.24
N LEU A 108 -3.25 -5.22 0.09
CA LEU A 108 -4.41 -5.50 0.91
C LEU A 108 -5.44 -6.30 0.11
N TYR A 109 -5.76 -7.48 0.62
CA TYR A 109 -6.77 -8.37 0.07
C TYR A 109 -7.95 -8.43 1.03
N ARG A 110 -9.16 -8.22 0.53
CA ARG A 110 -10.36 -8.39 1.35
C ARG A 110 -10.59 -9.87 1.63
N ALA A 111 -10.93 -10.23 2.87
CA ALA A 111 -11.58 -11.52 3.11
C ALA A 111 -12.96 -11.49 2.46
N CYS A 112 -13.12 -12.21 1.35
CA CYS A 112 -14.37 -12.34 0.61
C CYS A 112 -14.59 -13.80 0.26
N THR A 113 -15.83 -14.27 0.30
CA THR A 113 -16.19 -15.56 -0.29
C THR A 113 -16.13 -15.46 -1.84
N PRO A 114 -15.95 -16.57 -2.59
CA PRO A 114 -15.84 -16.52 -4.06
C PRO A 114 -17.00 -15.82 -4.78
N ASN A 115 -18.18 -15.77 -4.15
CA ASN A 115 -19.36 -15.11 -4.70
C ASN A 115 -19.32 -13.57 -4.53
N GLU A 116 -18.53 -13.08 -3.58
CA GLU A 116 -18.41 -11.66 -3.23
C GLU A 116 -17.31 -10.93 -4.02
N MET A 117 -16.39 -11.66 -4.66
CA MET A 117 -15.35 -11.09 -5.53
C MET A 117 -15.90 -10.26 -6.70
N LYS A 118 -17.18 -10.46 -7.07
CA LYS A 118 -17.83 -9.77 -8.20
C LYS A 118 -18.52 -8.46 -7.82
N THR A 119 -18.62 -8.13 -6.53
CA THR A 119 -19.38 -6.96 -6.07
C THR A 119 -18.51 -6.06 -5.19
N PRO A 120 -18.22 -4.81 -5.60
CA PRO A 120 -17.49 -3.86 -4.76
C PRO A 120 -18.34 -3.53 -3.53
N ARG A 121 -18.01 -4.11 -2.37
CA ARG A 121 -18.70 -3.77 -1.12
C ARG A 121 -18.07 -2.58 -0.40
N PRO A 122 -18.89 -1.81 0.33
CA PRO A 122 -18.39 -0.79 1.22
C PRO A 122 -17.62 -1.40 2.42
N LEU A 123 -16.39 -0.94 2.70
CA LEU A 123 -15.48 -1.51 3.72
C LEU A 123 -15.97 -1.45 5.18
N ARG A 124 -17.00 -0.64 5.51
CA ARG A 124 -17.59 -0.58 6.86
C ARG A 124 -18.71 -1.60 7.10
N GLU A 125 -19.23 -2.26 6.05
CA GLU A 125 -20.13 -3.43 6.23
C GLU A 125 -19.35 -4.67 6.68
N VAL A 126 -18.03 -4.61 6.56
CA VAL A 126 -17.04 -5.59 6.98
C VAL A 126 -16.76 -5.43 8.49
N GLY A 127 -17.81 -5.20 9.28
CA GLY A 127 -17.76 -5.21 10.74
C GLY A 127 -17.51 -6.63 11.30
N GLY A 128 -16.45 -7.30 10.83
CA GLY A 128 -16.10 -8.66 11.24
C GLY A 128 -15.27 -9.50 10.27
N THR A 129 -15.00 -9.08 9.02
CA THR A 129 -14.21 -9.90 8.05
C THR A 129 -12.86 -9.25 7.74
N GLY A 130 -11.78 -9.73 8.36
CA GLY A 130 -10.44 -9.11 8.28
C GLY A 130 -9.86 -8.95 6.87
N PHE A 131 -8.69 -8.31 6.80
CA PHE A 131 -7.88 -8.25 5.57
C PHE A 131 -6.79 -9.30 5.62
N TYR A 132 -6.44 -9.85 4.46
CA TYR A 132 -5.16 -10.49 4.29
C TYR A 132 -4.16 -9.43 3.82
N ILE A 133 -3.03 -9.36 4.51
CA ILE A 133 -1.94 -8.45 4.21
C ILE A 133 -0.85 -9.28 3.54
N TYR A 134 -0.39 -8.83 2.39
CA TYR A 134 0.81 -9.34 1.77
C TYR A 134 1.89 -8.26 1.80
N TYR A 135 2.99 -8.56 2.48
CA TYR A 135 4.16 -7.71 2.56
C TYR A 135 5.39 -8.56 2.23
N GLY A 136 6.09 -8.19 1.14
CA GLY A 136 7.23 -8.95 0.62
C GLY A 136 8.56 -8.63 1.30
N GLY A 137 8.57 -7.76 2.32
CA GLY A 137 9.79 -7.25 2.94
C GLY A 137 10.34 -5.99 2.27
N LEU A 138 11.51 -5.56 2.74
CA LEU A 138 12.24 -4.41 2.19
C LEU A 138 13.07 -4.83 0.99
N GLN A 139 12.88 -4.15 -0.14
CA GLN A 139 13.69 -4.31 -1.34
C GLN A 139 14.68 -3.15 -1.45
N GLU A 140 15.98 -3.42 -1.35
CA GLU A 140 17.00 -2.39 -1.57
C GLU A 140 16.99 -1.88 -3.02
N LEU A 141 17.02 -0.56 -3.17
CA LEU A 141 17.05 0.10 -4.46
C LEU A 141 18.51 0.30 -4.88
N ILE A 142 19.07 -0.74 -5.51
CA ILE A 142 20.41 -0.72 -6.08
C ILE A 142 20.31 -0.24 -7.53
N ILE A 143 20.99 0.86 -7.87
CA ILE A 143 21.19 1.25 -9.27
C ILE A 143 22.55 0.72 -9.69
N TRP A 144 22.57 -0.23 -10.63
CA TRP A 144 23.80 -0.63 -11.32
C TRP A 144 24.34 0.58 -12.11
N GLN A 145 25.59 0.95 -11.86
CA GLN A 145 26.33 1.89 -12.72
C GLN A 145 26.81 1.20 -13.99
#